data_AF-A0A3B6PUW9-F1
#
_entry.id   AF-A0A3B6PUW9-F1
#
_cell.length_a   1.000
_cell.length_b   1.000
_cell.length_c   1.000
_cell.angle_alpha   90.00
_cell.angle_beta   90.00
_cell.angle_gamma   90.00
#
_symmetry.space_group_name_H-M   'P 1'
#
loop_
_entity.id
_entity.type
_entity.pdbx_description
1 polymer ?
#
loop_
_entity_poly.entity_id
_entity_poly.type
_entity_poly.pdbx_seq_one_letter_code
_entity_poly.pdbx_strand_id
1 'polypeptide(L)'
;MGYIERMEFQDLNDDTFYAGRIGLGYDCEHDEHVLVRMTYKEKNFTTREYQLECSLRYVEEQEWHSLDAPPRPVANIQPTYIDGKIFWMVEPNLGPISLHREIIAFDVKKEEFEVLPGPPCGSHGNGHVSVLELQGALCVACSDKTTNVISIWMMKDVGFWLKEYHIDLKEFSPEYSSEWTTPLAIDRKDGRILLNTGWSLGYYDPKTASMETICRAGMPGDDFKFCPVVCHESLVSRFGSQP
;
A
#
# COMPACT_ATOMS: atom_id res chain seq x y z
N MET A 1 8.91 -11.61 22.06
CA MET A 1 9.22 -12.59 21.00
C MET A 1 8.40 -12.22 19.78
N GLY A 2 9.02 -12.09 18.60
CA GLY A 2 8.26 -11.84 17.37
C GLY A 2 7.58 -13.13 16.92
N TYR A 3 6.31 -13.03 16.53
CA TYR A 3 5.59 -14.12 15.87
C TYR A 3 5.91 -14.07 14.38
N ILE A 4 6.35 -15.19 13.80
CA ILE A 4 6.60 -15.34 12.36
C ILE A 4 5.82 -16.57 11.91
N GLU A 5 4.82 -16.35 11.07
CA GLU A 5 4.08 -17.42 10.39
C GLU A 5 4.46 -17.41 8.91
N ARG A 6 4.75 -18.58 8.35
CA ARG A 6 4.94 -18.75 6.91
C ARG A 6 3.62 -19.18 6.29
N MET A 7 2.99 -18.27 5.56
CA MET A 7 1.82 -18.60 4.75
C MET A 7 2.28 -19.23 3.43
N GLU A 8 1.89 -20.48 3.18
CA GLU A 8 2.12 -21.14 1.89
C GLU A 8 0.98 -20.82 0.92
N PHE A 9 1.32 -20.43 -0.31
CA PHE A 9 0.36 -20.18 -1.37
C PHE A 9 0.48 -21.29 -2.40
N GLN A 10 -0.65 -21.89 -2.79
CA GLN A 10 -0.69 -22.81 -3.92
C GLN A 10 -0.66 -21.96 -5.19
N ASP A 11 0.52 -21.89 -5.83
CA ASP A 11 0.79 -21.09 -7.00
C ASP A 11 -0.21 -21.38 -8.15
N LEU A 12 -0.96 -20.36 -8.55
CA LEU A 12 -1.43 -20.22 -9.93
C LEU A 12 -0.48 -19.24 -10.64
N ASN A 13 0.69 -19.73 -11.02
CA ASN A 13 1.49 -19.27 -12.16
C ASN A 13 1.83 -17.76 -12.27
N ASP A 14 1.94 -17.03 -11.15
CA ASP A 14 2.22 -15.59 -11.16
C ASP A 14 3.43 -15.30 -10.25
N ASP A 15 4.62 -15.23 -10.85
CA ASP A 15 5.93 -14.93 -10.22
C ASP A 15 6.02 -13.53 -9.56
N THR A 16 4.90 -12.81 -9.40
CA THR A 16 4.89 -11.48 -8.81
C THR A 16 4.69 -11.53 -7.29
N PHE A 17 5.66 -10.95 -6.58
CA PHE A 17 5.63 -10.73 -5.13
C PHE A 17 4.21 -10.37 -4.63
N TYR A 18 3.71 -11.18 -3.71
CA TYR A 18 2.34 -11.27 -3.20
C TYR A 18 1.79 -10.03 -2.46
N ALA A 19 2.54 -8.94 -2.41
CA ALA A 19 2.32 -7.83 -1.48
C ALA A 19 0.94 -7.17 -1.59
N GLY A 20 0.29 -7.22 -2.77
CA GLY A 20 -1.04 -6.62 -2.94
C GLY A 20 -2.24 -7.49 -2.58
N ARG A 21 -2.05 -8.79 -2.31
CA ARG A 21 -3.16 -9.74 -2.15
C ARG A 21 -3.57 -10.00 -0.71
N ILE A 22 -2.80 -9.53 0.26
CA ILE A 22 -3.10 -9.69 1.69
C ILE A 22 -3.12 -8.34 2.35
N GLY A 23 -4.25 -8.01 2.96
CA GLY A 23 -4.42 -6.88 3.84
C GLY A 23 -4.25 -7.31 5.29
N LEU A 24 -3.43 -6.59 6.04
CA LEU A 24 -3.38 -6.68 7.49
C LEU A 24 -4.20 -5.53 8.04
N GLY A 25 -5.21 -5.84 8.84
CA GLY A 25 -6.00 -4.88 9.60
C GLY A 25 -6.01 -5.22 11.08
N TYR A 26 -6.84 -4.47 11.81
CA TYR A 26 -7.05 -4.68 13.23
C TYR A 26 -8.53 -4.46 13.58
N ASP A 27 -9.09 -5.43 14.28
CA ASP A 27 -10.42 -5.36 14.86
C ASP A 27 -10.32 -4.90 16.32
N CYS A 28 -10.84 -3.70 16.57
CA CYS A 28 -10.84 -3.10 17.90
C CYS A 28 -11.86 -3.72 18.87
N GLU A 29 -12.90 -4.41 18.39
CA GLU A 29 -13.90 -5.04 19.26
C GLU A 29 -13.35 -6.33 19.89
N HIS A 30 -12.56 -7.07 19.12
CA HIS A 30 -11.92 -8.31 19.55
C HIS A 30 -10.46 -8.13 20.01
N ASP A 31 -9.90 -6.92 19.91
CA ASP A 31 -8.48 -6.62 20.17
C ASP A 31 -7.53 -7.55 19.40
N GLU A 32 -7.81 -7.78 18.13
CA GLU A 32 -7.11 -8.79 17.33
C GLU A 32 -6.77 -8.32 15.92
N HIS A 33 -5.64 -8.78 15.40
CA HIS A 33 -5.25 -8.52 14.01
C HIS A 33 -6.00 -9.46 13.07
N VAL A 34 -6.40 -8.89 11.95
CA VAL A 34 -7.12 -9.61 10.90
C VAL A 34 -6.32 -9.62 9.61
N LEU A 35 -6.34 -10.76 8.93
CA LEU A 35 -5.79 -10.93 7.59
C LEU A 35 -6.94 -11.09 6.60
N VAL A 36 -6.94 -10.28 5.55
CA VAL A 36 -7.87 -10.39 4.42
C VAL A 36 -7.08 -10.77 3.19
N ARG A 37 -7.45 -11.88 2.54
CA ARG A 37 -6.74 -12.44 1.40
C ARG A 37 -7.61 -12.47 0.17
N MET A 38 -7.03 -12.00 -0.93
CA MET A 38 -7.60 -11.93 -2.28
C MET A 38 -6.94 -12.97 -3.18
N THR A 39 -7.74 -13.90 -3.72
CA THR A 39 -7.24 -15.00 -4.56
C THR A 39 -7.94 -14.99 -5.91
N TYR A 40 -7.19 -14.70 -6.98
CA TYR A 40 -7.71 -14.84 -8.33
C TYR A 40 -7.63 -16.30 -8.79
N LYS A 41 -8.77 -16.86 -9.20
CA LYS A 41 -8.83 -18.16 -9.91
C LYS A 41 -8.57 -18.00 -11.39
N GLU A 42 -9.03 -16.88 -11.94
CA GLU A 42 -8.86 -16.53 -13.34
C GLU A 42 -8.50 -15.06 -13.48
N LYS A 43 -7.58 -14.76 -14.41
CA LYS A 43 -7.24 -13.41 -14.87
C LYS A 43 -7.04 -13.44 -16.38
N ASN A 44 -7.87 -12.73 -17.11
CA ASN A 44 -7.69 -12.54 -18.54
C ASN A 44 -7.61 -11.05 -18.85
N PHE A 45 -6.40 -10.52 -18.99
CA PHE A 45 -6.19 -9.11 -19.30
C PHE A 45 -6.65 -8.71 -20.70
N THR A 46 -6.83 -9.68 -21.61
CA THR A 46 -7.32 -9.44 -22.97
C THR A 46 -8.84 -9.27 -22.98
N THR A 47 -9.58 -10.17 -22.34
CA THR A 47 -11.06 -10.09 -22.23
C THR A 47 -11.52 -9.23 -21.07
N ARG A 48 -10.61 -8.88 -20.15
CA ARG A 48 -10.84 -8.23 -18.85
C ARG A 48 -11.64 -9.09 -17.86
N GLU A 49 -11.90 -10.35 -18.17
CA GLU A 49 -12.61 -11.27 -17.29
C GLU A 49 -11.71 -11.71 -16.14
N TYR A 50 -12.33 -11.91 -14.98
CA TYR A 50 -11.65 -12.37 -13.78
C TYR A 50 -12.60 -13.13 -12.88
N GLN A 51 -12.05 -14.03 -12.07
CA GLN A 51 -12.74 -14.66 -10.96
C GLN A 51 -11.90 -14.44 -9.70
N LEU A 52 -12.48 -13.76 -8.73
CA LEU A 52 -11.82 -13.38 -7.47
C LEU A 52 -12.55 -14.02 -6.30
N GLU A 53 -11.79 -14.62 -5.39
CA GLU A 53 -12.24 -15.10 -4.09
C GLU A 53 -11.65 -14.22 -2.99
N CYS A 54 -12.41 -14.06 -1.90
CA CYS A 54 -11.98 -13.36 -0.70
C CYS A 54 -12.08 -14.29 0.50
N SER A 55 -11.11 -14.20 1.41
CA SER A 55 -11.13 -14.92 2.67
C SER A 55 -10.54 -14.06 3.77
N LEU A 56 -11.05 -14.22 4.99
CA LEU A 56 -10.56 -13.54 6.18
C LEU A 56 -10.10 -14.58 7.21
N ARG A 57 -9.19 -14.17 8.07
CA ARG A 57 -8.68 -14.97 9.18
C ARG A 57 -8.17 -14.03 10.27
N TYR A 58 -8.55 -14.27 11.52
CA TYR A 58 -7.91 -13.65 12.68
C TYR A 58 -6.56 -14.30 12.96
N VAL A 59 -5.54 -13.53 13.37
CA VAL A 59 -4.16 -14.03 13.47
C VAL A 59 -4.00 -15.17 14.49
N GLU A 60 -4.81 -15.21 15.55
CA GLU A 60 -4.80 -16.28 16.55
C GLU A 60 -5.59 -17.51 16.08
N GLU A 61 -6.40 -17.39 15.03
CA GLU A 61 -7.13 -18.48 14.40
C GLU A 61 -6.27 -19.20 13.34
N GLN A 62 -6.53 -20.50 13.17
CA GLN A 62 -5.81 -21.29 12.16
C GLN A 62 -6.53 -21.33 10.81
N GLU A 63 -7.84 -21.19 10.79
CA GLU A 63 -8.66 -21.41 9.60
C GLU A 63 -9.05 -20.11 8.90
N TRP A 64 -9.11 -20.16 7.57
CA TRP A 64 -9.63 -19.06 6.76
C TRP A 64 -11.13 -19.26 6.54
N HIS A 65 -11.92 -18.21 6.75
CA HIS A 65 -13.33 -18.20 6.36
C HIS A 65 -13.52 -17.46 5.04
N SER A 66 -14.45 -17.94 4.23
CA SER A 66 -14.79 -17.32 2.95
C SER A 66 -15.62 -16.05 3.20
N LEU A 67 -15.33 -15.00 2.43
CA LEU A 67 -16.14 -13.79 2.35
C LEU A 67 -16.66 -13.60 0.92
N ASP A 68 -17.68 -12.77 0.79
CA ASP A 68 -18.06 -12.25 -0.53
C ASP A 68 -16.88 -11.46 -1.12
N ALA A 69 -16.57 -11.71 -2.39
CA ALA A 69 -15.51 -11.01 -3.07
C ALA A 69 -15.88 -9.53 -3.30
N PRO A 70 -14.89 -8.62 -3.32
CA PRO A 70 -15.17 -7.22 -3.60
C PRO A 70 -15.80 -7.05 -5.00
N PRO A 71 -16.65 -6.02 -5.20
CA PRO A 71 -17.32 -5.77 -6.47
C PRO A 71 -16.37 -5.30 -7.60
N ARG A 72 -15.09 -5.10 -7.29
CA ARG A 72 -14.03 -4.68 -8.20
C ARG A 72 -12.78 -5.54 -8.02
N PRO A 73 -11.98 -5.76 -9.07
CA PRO A 73 -10.72 -6.48 -8.96
C PRO A 73 -9.67 -5.63 -8.22
N VAL A 74 -8.84 -6.26 -7.39
CA VAL A 74 -7.71 -5.62 -6.68
C VAL A 74 -6.42 -5.65 -7.51
N ALA A 75 -5.69 -4.53 -7.54
CA ALA A 75 -4.37 -4.44 -8.16
C ALA A 75 -3.29 -5.12 -7.29
N ASN A 76 -2.16 -5.50 -7.88
CA ASN A 76 -1.01 -6.00 -7.12
C ASN A 76 -0.21 -4.85 -6.46
N ILE A 77 -0.88 -4.05 -5.63
CA ILE A 77 -0.32 -2.92 -4.88
C ILE A 77 -0.59 -3.18 -3.40
N GLN A 78 0.43 -2.98 -2.56
CA GLN A 78 0.31 -3.22 -1.13
C GLN A 78 -0.86 -2.42 -0.53
N PRO A 79 -1.79 -3.08 0.19
CA PRO A 79 -2.88 -2.38 0.85
C PRO A 79 -2.41 -1.65 2.10
N THR A 80 -3.22 -0.72 2.58
CA THR A 80 -2.97 0.01 3.82
C THR A 80 -4.18 -0.05 4.74
N TYR A 81 -3.95 -0.10 6.05
CA TYR A 81 -5.00 -0.07 7.06
C TYR A 81 -5.06 1.30 7.72
N ILE A 82 -6.26 1.88 7.79
CA ILE A 82 -6.53 3.19 8.37
C ILE A 82 -7.91 3.15 9.01
N ASP A 83 -7.98 3.49 10.30
CA ASP A 83 -9.23 3.69 11.05
C ASP A 83 -10.28 2.59 10.85
N GLY A 84 -9.91 1.33 11.13
CA GLY A 84 -10.82 0.19 11.02
C GLY A 84 -11.04 -0.33 9.59
N LYS A 85 -10.42 0.28 8.57
CA LYS A 85 -10.59 -0.12 7.17
C LYS A 85 -9.28 -0.49 6.50
N ILE A 86 -9.33 -1.47 5.60
CA ILE A 86 -8.20 -1.84 4.73
C ILE A 86 -8.49 -1.36 3.31
N PHE A 87 -7.52 -0.71 2.66
CA PHE A 87 -7.68 -0.08 1.36
C PHE A 87 -6.78 -0.71 0.30
N TRP A 88 -7.35 -1.02 -0.87
CA TRP A 88 -6.65 -1.50 -2.07
C TRP A 88 -6.92 -0.58 -3.27
N MET A 89 -5.97 -0.49 -4.20
CA MET A 89 -6.27 0.03 -5.54
C MET A 89 -7.07 -0.98 -6.35
N VAL A 90 -8.04 -0.48 -7.13
CA VAL A 90 -8.68 -1.29 -8.18
C VAL A 90 -7.68 -1.59 -9.32
N GLU A 91 -7.72 -2.81 -9.84
CA GLU A 91 -6.98 -3.23 -11.04
C GLU A 91 -7.65 -2.67 -12.30
N PRO A 92 -7.05 -1.69 -13.00
CA PRO A 92 -7.71 -1.02 -14.12
C PRO A 92 -7.89 -1.91 -15.37
N ASN A 93 -7.11 -2.99 -15.49
CA ASN A 93 -7.12 -3.86 -16.67
C ASN A 93 -8.08 -5.05 -16.56
N LEU A 94 -8.76 -5.20 -15.44
CA LEU A 94 -9.78 -6.23 -15.23
C LEU A 94 -11.13 -5.59 -14.90
N GLY A 95 -12.22 -6.31 -15.17
CA GLY A 95 -13.56 -5.89 -14.85
C GLY A 95 -14.06 -4.67 -15.65
N PRO A 96 -15.10 -3.99 -15.14
CA PRO A 96 -15.69 -2.82 -15.79
C PRO A 96 -14.67 -1.70 -16.03
N ILE A 97 -14.86 -0.94 -17.10
CA ILE A 97 -14.00 0.21 -17.42
C ILE A 97 -14.48 1.40 -16.58
N SER A 98 -13.56 1.97 -15.80
CA SER A 98 -13.78 3.17 -15.01
C SER A 98 -13.00 4.35 -15.61
N LEU A 99 -13.64 5.52 -15.71
CA LEU A 99 -13.00 6.76 -16.22
C LEU A 99 -12.00 7.36 -15.22
N HIS A 100 -12.16 6.99 -13.96
CA HIS A 100 -11.34 7.46 -12.84
C HIS A 100 -10.78 6.25 -12.12
N ARG A 101 -9.70 6.47 -11.36
CA ARG A 101 -9.20 5.47 -10.43
C ARG A 101 -10.23 5.22 -9.34
N GLU A 102 -10.29 4.00 -8.87
CA GLU A 102 -11.18 3.57 -7.79
C GLU A 102 -10.33 2.92 -6.69
N ILE A 103 -10.81 3.00 -5.45
CA ILE A 103 -10.21 2.36 -4.28
C ILE A 103 -11.27 1.43 -3.70
N ILE A 104 -10.86 0.23 -3.31
CA ILE A 104 -11.69 -0.70 -2.55
C ILE A 104 -11.37 -0.47 -1.07
N ALA A 105 -12.38 -0.23 -0.25
CA ALA A 105 -12.25 -0.21 1.20
C ALA A 105 -13.00 -1.40 1.79
N PHE A 106 -12.35 -2.12 2.69
CA PHE A 106 -12.93 -3.20 3.49
C PHE A 106 -13.11 -2.70 4.92
N ASP A 107 -14.33 -2.67 5.41
CA ASP A 107 -14.66 -2.35 6.81
C ASP A 107 -14.49 -3.62 7.66
N VAL A 108 -13.46 -3.64 8.51
CA VAL A 108 -13.12 -4.82 9.33
C VAL A 108 -14.28 -5.21 10.24
N LYS A 109 -14.96 -4.21 10.82
CA LYS A 109 -16.05 -4.45 11.77
C LYS A 109 -17.30 -5.00 11.09
N LYS A 110 -17.60 -4.51 9.89
CA LYS A 110 -18.80 -4.95 9.14
C LYS A 110 -18.54 -6.16 8.25
N GLU A 111 -17.27 -6.46 7.98
CA GLU A 111 -16.84 -7.41 6.97
C GLU A 111 -17.41 -7.10 5.57
N GLU A 112 -17.55 -5.81 5.26
CA GLU A 112 -18.19 -5.33 4.02
C GLU A 112 -17.21 -4.53 3.16
N PHE A 113 -17.37 -4.65 1.84
CA PHE A 113 -16.63 -3.88 0.86
C PHE A 113 -17.42 -2.68 0.35
N GLU A 114 -16.73 -1.56 0.17
CA GLU A 114 -17.22 -0.40 -0.58
C GLU A 114 -16.19 0.02 -1.65
N VAL A 115 -16.69 0.67 -2.71
CA VAL A 115 -15.85 1.23 -3.77
C VAL A 115 -15.91 2.75 -3.68
N LEU A 116 -14.75 3.36 -3.51
CA LEU A 116 -14.57 4.80 -3.33
C LEU A 116 -13.93 5.44 -4.56
N PRO A 117 -14.20 6.72 -4.84
CA PRO A 117 -13.48 7.47 -5.87
C PRO A 117 -12.01 7.62 -5.49
N GLY A 118 -11.11 7.26 -6.40
CA GLY A 118 -9.68 7.46 -6.26
C GLY A 118 -9.22 8.87 -6.68
N PRO A 119 -7.94 9.20 -6.45
CA PRO A 119 -7.40 10.51 -6.78
C PRO A 119 -7.31 10.73 -8.29
N PRO A 120 -7.29 11.99 -8.77
CA PRO A 120 -7.16 12.32 -10.18
C PRO A 120 -5.69 12.23 -10.65
N CYS A 121 -4.99 11.15 -10.29
CA CYS A 121 -3.62 10.93 -10.74
C CYS A 121 -3.59 10.22 -12.11
N GLY A 122 -2.74 10.73 -13.01
CA GLY A 122 -2.84 10.56 -14.46
C GLY A 122 -2.96 9.12 -14.98
N SER A 123 -3.58 9.00 -16.16
CA SER A 123 -3.78 7.79 -16.97
C SER A 123 -2.59 7.45 -17.88
N HIS A 124 -1.51 8.23 -17.81
CA HIS A 124 -0.29 7.98 -18.60
C HIS A 124 0.47 6.81 -17.96
N GLY A 125 0.17 5.61 -18.47
CA GLY A 125 0.39 4.31 -17.83
C GLY A 125 1.84 3.84 -17.72
N ASN A 126 2.75 4.72 -17.32
CA ASN A 126 4.14 4.36 -17.07
C ASN A 126 4.56 4.54 -15.61
N GLY A 127 3.75 5.12 -14.74
CA GLY A 127 4.09 5.35 -13.33
C GLY A 127 3.70 4.20 -12.38
N HIS A 128 4.54 3.96 -11.37
CA HIS A 128 4.20 3.22 -10.15
C HIS A 128 3.16 3.99 -9.29
N VAL A 129 2.25 3.25 -8.66
CA VAL A 129 1.24 3.76 -7.74
C VAL A 129 1.34 2.98 -6.43
N SER A 130 1.24 3.67 -5.30
CA SER A 130 1.17 3.07 -3.97
C SER A 130 0.04 3.66 -3.15
N VAL A 131 -0.55 2.87 -2.26
CA VAL A 131 -1.54 3.30 -1.25
C VAL A 131 -0.87 3.21 0.11
N LEU A 132 -1.03 4.24 0.93
CA LEU A 132 -0.33 4.35 2.19
C LEU A 132 -1.10 5.23 3.18
N GLU A 133 -0.83 5.02 4.46
CA GLU A 133 -1.24 5.91 5.55
C GLU A 133 -0.17 6.96 5.74
N LEU A 134 -0.56 8.24 5.69
CA LEU A 134 0.31 9.34 6.11
C LEU A 134 -0.48 10.31 7.00
N GLN A 135 0.02 10.55 8.21
CA GLN A 135 -0.57 11.47 9.18
C GLN A 135 -2.04 11.16 9.54
N GLY A 136 -2.40 9.88 9.60
CA GLY A 136 -3.73 9.38 9.87
C GLY A 136 -4.68 9.43 8.66
N ALA A 137 -4.20 9.78 7.47
CA ALA A 137 -5.03 9.94 6.28
C ALA A 137 -4.67 8.95 5.17
N LEU A 138 -5.69 8.52 4.43
CA LEU A 138 -5.50 7.71 3.22
C LEU A 138 -4.81 8.53 2.15
N CYS A 139 -3.64 8.04 1.73
CA CYS A 139 -2.83 8.66 0.70
C CYS A 139 -2.58 7.70 -0.46
N VAL A 140 -2.42 8.28 -1.64
CA VAL A 140 -1.99 7.58 -2.85
C VAL A 140 -0.84 8.36 -3.46
N ALA A 141 0.32 7.73 -3.56
CA ALA A 141 1.46 8.29 -4.26
C ALA A 141 1.49 7.76 -5.69
N CYS A 142 1.52 8.68 -6.66
CA CYS A 142 1.58 8.36 -8.08
C CYS A 142 2.86 8.95 -8.67
N SER A 143 3.67 8.11 -9.28
CA SER A 143 4.89 8.52 -9.97
C SER A 143 4.64 8.88 -11.43
N ASP A 144 5.48 9.77 -11.94
CA ASP A 144 5.60 10.08 -13.36
C ASP A 144 7.05 9.88 -13.77
N LYS A 145 7.31 8.78 -14.48
CA LYS A 145 8.65 8.41 -14.95
C LYS A 145 9.24 9.43 -15.94
N THR A 146 8.40 10.11 -16.72
CA THR A 146 8.87 11.07 -17.73
C THR A 146 9.40 12.33 -17.06
N THR A 147 8.73 12.80 -16.02
CA THR A 147 9.18 13.98 -15.27
C THR A 147 10.02 13.63 -14.04
N ASN A 148 10.17 12.35 -13.71
CA ASN A 148 10.83 11.86 -12.50
C ASN A 148 10.24 12.47 -11.21
N VAL A 149 8.92 12.58 -11.16
CA VAL A 149 8.17 13.21 -10.06
C VAL A 149 7.32 12.18 -9.34
N ILE A 150 7.13 12.34 -8.04
CA ILE A 150 6.08 11.66 -7.27
C ILE A 150 5.09 12.71 -6.75
N SER A 151 3.80 12.53 -7.05
CA SER A 151 2.73 13.31 -6.44
C SER A 151 2.01 12.49 -5.38
N ILE A 152 1.89 13.02 -4.17
CA ILE A 152 1.13 12.39 -3.09
C ILE A 152 -0.24 13.08 -2.97
N TRP A 153 -1.28 12.31 -3.19
CA TRP A 153 -2.67 12.71 -3.01
C TRP A 153 -3.16 12.22 -1.67
N MET A 154 -3.77 13.10 -0.88
CA MET A 154 -4.35 12.79 0.43
C MET A 154 -5.86 12.98 0.37
N MET A 155 -6.61 11.99 0.84
CA MET A 155 -8.05 12.08 0.97
C MET A 155 -8.39 12.98 2.16
N LYS A 156 -9.17 14.05 1.94
CA LYS A 156 -9.63 14.93 3.03
C LYS A 156 -11.07 14.65 3.43
N ASP A 157 -11.84 14.14 2.49
CA ASP A 157 -13.21 13.65 2.67
C ASP A 157 -13.46 12.55 1.63
N VAL A 158 -14.52 11.76 1.78
CA VAL A 158 -14.84 10.63 0.90
C VAL A 158 -14.87 11.08 -0.56
N GLY A 159 -13.91 10.58 -1.33
CA GLY A 159 -13.76 10.92 -2.76
C GLY A 159 -13.18 12.31 -3.06
N PHE A 160 -12.89 13.13 -2.04
CA PHE A 160 -12.26 14.43 -2.19
C PHE A 160 -10.76 14.35 -1.86
N TRP A 161 -9.95 14.52 -2.90
CA TRP A 161 -8.49 14.37 -2.86
C TRP A 161 -7.78 15.70 -3.09
N LEU A 162 -6.78 15.99 -2.25
CA LEU A 162 -5.85 17.10 -2.46
C LEU A 162 -4.46 16.56 -2.74
N LYS A 163 -3.77 17.18 -3.71
CA LYS A 163 -2.34 16.93 -3.94
C LYS A 163 -1.55 17.72 -2.90
N GLU A 164 -1.13 17.04 -1.84
CA GLU A 164 -0.42 17.67 -0.72
C GLU A 164 1.08 17.79 -0.97
N TYR A 165 1.67 16.81 -1.65
CA TYR A 165 3.11 16.79 -1.90
C TYR A 165 3.46 16.57 -3.37
N HIS A 166 4.53 17.23 -3.76
CA HIS A 166 5.19 17.11 -5.05
C HIS A 166 6.67 16.92 -4.80
N ILE A 167 7.19 15.75 -5.18
CA ILE A 167 8.57 15.34 -4.95
C ILE A 167 9.25 15.26 -6.32
N ASP A 168 10.12 16.23 -6.64
CA ASP A 168 10.96 16.18 -7.84
C ASP A 168 12.26 15.44 -7.51
N LEU A 169 12.51 14.35 -8.23
CA LEU A 169 13.68 13.48 -8.02
C LEU A 169 14.76 13.64 -9.10
N LYS A 170 14.62 14.59 -10.05
CA LYS A 170 15.57 14.74 -11.18
C LYS A 170 17.01 14.92 -10.73
N GLU A 171 17.24 15.77 -9.73
CA GLU A 171 18.59 16.07 -9.22
C GLU A 171 19.17 14.96 -8.33
N PHE A 172 18.35 13.98 -7.94
CA PHE A 172 18.73 12.87 -7.05
C PHE A 172 18.83 11.52 -7.79
N SER A 173 18.64 11.54 -9.10
CA SER A 173 18.81 10.38 -9.98
C SER A 173 20.30 10.04 -10.15
N PRO A 174 20.71 8.75 -10.25
CA PRO A 174 19.85 7.56 -10.29
C PRO A 174 19.50 6.98 -8.92
N GLU A 175 20.06 7.52 -7.83
CA GLU A 175 19.88 6.98 -6.49
C GLU A 175 18.40 6.96 -6.10
N TYR A 176 17.71 8.08 -6.32
CA TYR A 176 16.26 8.22 -6.20
C TYR A 176 15.64 8.43 -7.58
N SER A 177 14.85 7.46 -8.01
CA SER A 177 14.05 7.52 -9.23
C SER A 177 12.60 7.25 -8.87
N SER A 178 11.69 8.01 -9.48
CA SER A 178 10.24 7.86 -9.33
C SER A 178 9.73 6.46 -9.69
N GLU A 179 10.49 5.70 -10.47
CA GLU A 179 10.18 4.31 -10.82
C GLU A 179 10.27 3.35 -9.64
N TRP A 180 11.18 3.60 -8.70
CA TRP A 180 11.51 2.68 -7.61
C TRP A 180 11.30 3.30 -6.22
N THR A 181 11.10 4.61 -6.15
CA THR A 181 10.96 5.33 -4.90
C THR A 181 9.52 5.30 -4.41
N THR A 182 9.32 4.87 -3.17
CA THR A 182 8.02 4.87 -2.47
C THR A 182 8.13 5.71 -1.20
N PRO A 183 7.22 6.66 -0.97
CA PRO A 183 7.12 7.35 0.32
C PRO A 183 6.71 6.37 1.43
N LEU A 184 7.23 6.57 2.64
CA LEU A 184 6.94 5.69 3.77
C LEU A 184 6.24 6.41 4.92
N ALA A 185 6.74 7.60 5.28
CA ALA A 185 6.25 8.36 6.43
C ALA A 185 6.53 9.84 6.26
N ILE A 186 5.83 10.67 7.04
CA ILE A 186 6.13 12.09 7.20
C ILE A 186 6.60 12.30 8.65
N ASP A 187 7.79 12.86 8.82
CA ASP A 187 8.31 13.21 10.14
C ASP A 187 7.42 14.29 10.76
N ARG A 188 6.89 14.01 11.95
CA ARG A 188 5.99 14.92 12.68
C ARG A 188 6.69 16.20 13.17
N LYS A 189 8.02 16.20 13.29
CA LYS A 189 8.79 17.33 13.83
C LYS A 189 9.03 18.42 12.79
N ASP A 190 9.43 18.04 11.59
CA ASP A 190 9.87 19.00 10.56
C ASP A 190 9.09 18.89 9.23
N GLY A 191 8.32 17.82 9.03
CA GLY A 191 7.50 17.58 7.85
C GLY A 191 8.26 16.95 6.69
N ARG A 192 9.49 16.47 6.91
CA ARG A 192 10.26 15.75 5.88
C ARG A 192 9.63 14.40 5.58
N ILE A 193 9.72 13.98 4.32
CA ILE A 193 9.12 12.75 3.82
C ILE A 193 10.21 11.69 3.74
N LEU A 194 10.02 10.58 4.45
CA LEU A 194 10.91 9.43 4.36
C LEU A 194 10.63 8.68 3.05
N LEU A 195 11.65 8.53 2.22
CA LEU A 195 11.59 7.86 0.93
C LEU A 195 12.44 6.59 0.95
N ASN A 196 11.91 5.53 0.35
CA ASN A 196 12.59 4.26 0.19
C ASN A 196 12.68 3.88 -1.28
N THR A 197 13.86 3.45 -1.71
CA THR A 197 14.10 2.94 -3.07
C THR A 197 14.31 1.43 -3.10
N GLY A 198 14.42 0.78 -1.93
CA GLY A 198 14.85 -0.61 -1.75
C GLY A 198 16.36 -0.77 -1.52
N TRP A 199 17.17 0.24 -1.84
CA TRP A 199 18.63 0.27 -1.62
C TRP A 199 19.11 1.54 -0.93
N SER A 200 18.29 2.60 -0.92
CA SER A 200 18.52 3.84 -0.21
C SER A 200 17.29 4.22 0.61
N LEU A 201 17.54 4.78 1.79
CA LEU A 201 16.56 5.41 2.66
C LEU A 201 16.99 6.84 2.92
N GLY A 202 16.11 7.81 2.67
CA GLY A 202 16.44 9.23 2.83
C GLY A 202 15.23 10.11 3.13
N TYR A 203 15.49 11.27 3.70
CA TYR A 203 14.49 12.30 3.93
C TYR A 203 14.50 13.32 2.80
N TYR A 204 13.35 13.52 2.19
CA TYR A 204 13.09 14.63 1.29
C TYR A 204 12.43 15.78 2.06
N ASP A 205 13.00 16.98 2.01
CA ASP A 205 12.38 18.17 2.56
C ASP A 205 11.54 18.89 1.48
N PRO A 206 10.21 18.89 1.59
CA PRO A 206 9.34 19.53 0.61
C PRO A 206 9.44 21.06 0.61
N LYS A 207 10.01 21.70 1.64
CA LYS A 207 10.15 23.16 1.74
C LYS A 207 11.37 23.65 0.97
N THR A 208 12.47 22.90 1.03
CA THR A 208 13.75 23.25 0.41
C THR A 208 14.02 22.45 -0.87
N ALA A 209 13.21 21.43 -1.16
CA ALA A 209 13.43 20.45 -2.22
C ALA A 209 14.80 19.76 -2.13
N SER A 210 15.29 19.50 -0.91
CA SER A 210 16.58 18.85 -0.68
C SER A 210 16.45 17.42 -0.18
N MET A 211 17.42 16.57 -0.51
CA MET A 211 17.49 15.17 -0.07
C MET A 211 18.61 14.94 0.95
N GLU A 212 18.31 14.22 2.02
CA GLU A 212 19.29 13.69 2.98
C GLU A 212 19.22 12.16 2.98
N THR A 213 20.21 11.49 2.39
CA THR A 213 20.30 10.01 2.48
C THR A 213 20.84 9.59 3.84
N ILE A 214 20.11 8.73 4.53
CA ILE A 214 20.44 8.20 5.87
C ILE A 214 21.14 6.84 5.76
N CYS A 215 20.66 5.99 4.86
CA CYS A 215 21.16 4.63 4.67
C CYS A 215 21.32 4.31 3.19
N ARG A 216 22.41 3.61 2.88
CA ARG A 216 22.67 3.00 1.57
C ARG A 216 23.12 1.57 1.78
N ALA A 217 22.40 0.63 1.19
CA ALA A 217 22.72 -0.79 1.23
C ALA A 217 23.26 -1.32 -0.11
N GLY A 218 23.10 -0.55 -1.19
CA GLY A 218 23.52 -0.92 -2.54
C GLY A 218 23.15 0.16 -3.55
N MET A 219 23.21 -0.19 -4.83
CA MET A 219 22.82 0.64 -5.96
C MET A 219 21.67 -0.02 -6.76
N PRO A 220 20.92 0.75 -7.57
CA PRO A 220 19.95 0.17 -8.48
C PRO A 220 20.61 -0.89 -9.37
N GLY A 221 20.13 -2.14 -9.31
CA GLY A 221 20.66 -3.28 -10.07
C GLY A 221 21.41 -4.33 -9.25
N ASP A 222 21.64 -4.09 -7.96
CA ASP A 222 22.21 -5.10 -7.06
C ASP A 222 21.17 -6.18 -6.66
N ASP A 223 21.64 -7.40 -6.36
CA ASP A 223 20.80 -8.57 -6.00
C ASP A 223 20.12 -8.45 -4.63
N PHE A 224 20.45 -7.41 -3.84
CA PHE A 224 19.94 -7.21 -2.49
C PHE A 224 19.05 -5.97 -2.41
N LYS A 225 17.82 -6.15 -1.94
CA LYS A 225 16.91 -5.07 -1.53
C LYS A 225 16.63 -5.20 -0.04
N PHE A 226 16.58 -4.08 0.68
CA PHE A 226 16.00 -4.06 2.03
C PHE A 226 14.58 -3.49 1.98
N CYS A 227 13.72 -4.05 2.82
CA CYS A 227 12.33 -3.63 2.98
C CYS A 227 12.20 -2.94 4.34
N PRO A 228 12.28 -1.60 4.40
CA PRO A 228 12.07 -0.88 5.64
C PRO A 228 10.62 -1.07 6.11
N VAL A 229 10.44 -1.31 7.40
CA VAL A 229 9.12 -1.40 8.05
C VAL A 229 9.00 -0.20 8.98
N VAL A 230 7.95 0.60 8.77
CA VAL A 230 7.60 1.68 9.69
C VAL A 230 6.70 1.08 10.77
N CYS A 231 7.23 0.97 11.98
CA CYS A 231 6.46 0.51 13.14
C CYS A 231 5.83 1.72 13.83
N HIS A 232 4.51 1.76 13.89
CA HIS A 232 3.81 2.61 14.83
C HIS A 232 3.74 1.82 16.12
N GLU A 233 4.46 2.26 17.16
CA GLU A 233 4.40 1.58 18.46
C GLU A 233 2.93 1.52 18.91
N SER A 234 2.38 0.31 18.96
CA SER A 234 1.10 0.08 19.63
C SER A 234 1.32 0.36 21.11
N LEU A 235 0.58 1.33 21.66
CA LEU A 235 0.58 1.63 23.10
C LEU A 235 -0.02 0.49 23.94
N VAL A 236 -0.41 -0.63 23.33
CA VAL A 236 -0.94 -1.80 24.04
C VAL A 236 0.18 -2.81 24.26
N SER A 237 0.78 -2.74 25.45
CA SER A 237 1.56 -3.87 25.97
C SER A 237 0.62 -5.03 26.28
N ARG A 238 0.61 -6.09 25.46
CA ARG A 238 -0.07 -7.36 25.80
C ARG A 238 0.56 -8.08 26.99
N PHE A 239 1.72 -7.62 27.46
CA PHE A 239 2.32 -8.06 28.72
C PHE A 239 2.16 -6.94 29.74
N GLY A 240 1.03 -6.96 30.45
CA GLY A 240 0.95 -6.24 31.72
C GLY A 240 2.15 -6.65 32.56
N SER A 241 2.91 -5.65 33.02
CA SER A 241 3.89 -5.83 34.08
C SER A 241 3.18 -6.49 35.26
N GLN A 242 3.40 -7.79 35.47
CA GLN A 242 3.06 -8.40 36.75
C GLN A 242 4.11 -7.95 37.79
N PRO A 243 3.66 -7.66 39.03
CA PRO A 243 4.51 -7.14 40.10
C PRO A 243 5.58 -8.13 40.58
#